data_AF-A0A2E3LU84-F1
#
_entry.id   AF-A0A2E3LU84-F1
#
_cell.length_a   1.000
_cell.length_b   1.000
_cell.length_c   1.000
_cell.angle_alpha   90.00
_cell.angle_beta   90.00
_cell.angle_gamma   90.00
#
_symmetry.space_group_name_H-M   'P 1'
#
loop_
_entity.id
_entity.type
_entity.pdbx_description
1 polymer ?
#
loop_
_entity_poly.entity_id
_entity_poly.type
_entity_poly.pdbx_seq_one_letter_code
_entity_poly.pdbx_strand_id
1 'polypeptide(L)'
;MQRNEEIVLEDIGLHVQTAGENYTCLFFRTRPLIKLGKEIISSPQELEESFSARYLEKDLQGIAQLMNFILQGSAFDFIDDIEEYQYDYQKTVEWELKNWDSMGPRLSDYGIFDVTGMHEPKCEKGYLCFYVENALNHIPYKVSIRVPINRDKVEGTYQLLPYTGMEMKN
;
A
#
# COMPACT_ATOMS: atom_id res chain seq x y z
N MET A 1 15.39 47.15 12.94
CA MET A 1 14.06 46.92 12.32
C MET A 1 14.15 45.63 11.53
N GLN A 2 13.82 44.49 12.15
CA GLN A 2 13.74 43.20 11.45
C GLN A 2 12.41 43.14 10.72
N ARG A 3 12.43 42.89 9.41
CA ARG A 3 11.23 42.59 8.63
C ARG A 3 10.84 41.15 8.98
N ASN A 4 9.64 40.98 9.53
CA ASN A 4 9.00 39.68 9.60
C ASN A 4 8.55 39.34 8.18
N GLU A 5 9.19 38.34 7.57
CA GLU A 5 8.69 37.72 6.35
C GLU A 5 7.63 36.72 6.75
N GLU A 6 6.40 37.00 6.35
CA GLU A 6 5.25 36.12 6.50
C GLU A 6 5.40 34.99 5.48
N ILE A 7 5.79 33.80 5.96
CA ILE A 7 5.91 32.61 5.13
C ILE A 7 4.49 32.08 4.91
N VAL A 8 3.94 32.33 3.72
CA VAL A 8 2.73 31.65 3.24
C VAL A 8 3.13 30.20 2.93
N LEU A 9 2.62 29.26 3.74
CA LEU A 9 2.84 27.82 3.56
C LEU A 9 1.69 27.27 2.70
N GLU A 10 2.00 26.78 1.50
CA GLU A 10 1.04 26.05 0.67
C GLU A 10 1.09 24.56 1.02
N ASP A 11 -0.03 24.01 1.49
CA ASP A 11 -0.23 22.63 1.91
C ASP A 11 -0.28 21.66 0.71
N ILE A 12 0.43 20.52 0.79
CA ILE A 12 0.22 19.39 -0.15
C ILE A 12 -0.59 18.34 0.60
N GLY A 13 -1.91 18.41 0.49
CA GLY A 13 -2.82 17.39 1.00
C GLY A 13 -3.11 16.33 -0.06
N LEU A 14 -2.95 15.05 0.27
CA LEU A 14 -3.53 13.96 -0.52
C LEU A 14 -4.89 13.62 0.08
N HIS A 15 -5.96 14.00 -0.61
CA HIS A 15 -7.32 13.63 -0.23
C HIS A 15 -7.63 12.25 -0.80
N VAL A 16 -7.66 11.22 0.05
CA VAL A 16 -8.12 9.88 -0.32
C VAL A 16 -9.55 9.75 0.21
N GLN A 17 -10.51 9.55 -0.68
CA GLN A 17 -11.93 9.45 -0.35
C GLN A 17 -12.43 8.07 -0.72
N THR A 18 -12.83 7.27 0.28
CA THR A 18 -13.41 5.94 0.06
C THR A 18 -14.77 5.82 0.77
N ALA A 19 -15.76 5.30 0.03
CA ALA A 19 -17.04 4.76 0.49
C ALA A 19 -17.70 5.40 1.74
N GLY A 20 -17.83 6.73 1.78
CA GLY A 20 -18.66 7.45 2.76
C GLY A 20 -17.94 7.91 4.04
N GLU A 21 -16.64 7.65 4.18
CA GLU A 21 -15.82 8.18 5.28
C GLU A 21 -14.67 9.04 4.71
N ASN A 22 -14.51 10.24 5.26
CA ASN A 22 -13.48 11.19 4.79
C ASN A 22 -12.16 10.90 5.50
N TYR A 23 -11.29 10.15 4.85
CA TYR A 23 -9.89 10.03 5.24
C TYR A 23 -9.14 11.25 4.68
N THR A 24 -8.16 11.77 5.41
CA THR A 24 -7.28 12.82 4.90
C THR A 24 -5.89 12.53 5.40
N CYS A 25 -5.00 12.23 4.45
CA CYS A 25 -3.58 12.09 4.73
C CYS A 25 -2.96 13.47 4.50
N LEU A 26 -2.64 14.17 5.60
CA LEU A 26 -1.96 15.46 5.53
C LEU A 26 -0.46 15.21 5.72
N PHE A 27 0.37 15.76 4.83
CA PHE A 27 1.81 15.72 5.01
C PHE A 27 2.28 17.06 5.54
N PHE A 28 2.65 17.11 6.83
CA PHE A 28 3.34 18.28 7.37
C PHE A 28 4.83 18.00 7.47
N ARG A 29 5.63 18.64 6.61
CA ARG A 29 7.11 18.61 6.66
C ARG A 29 7.69 17.21 6.90
N THR A 30 7.28 16.24 6.08
CA THR A 30 7.69 14.81 6.12
C THR A 30 7.10 13.92 7.21
N ARG A 31 6.04 14.33 7.92
CA ARG A 31 5.31 13.45 8.85
C ARG A 31 3.92 13.13 8.34
N PRO A 32 3.51 11.85 8.28
CA PRO A 32 2.15 11.49 7.92
C PRO A 32 1.21 11.88 9.07
N LEU A 33 0.18 12.68 8.76
CA LEU A 33 -0.98 12.92 9.62
C LEU A 33 -2.14 12.12 9.05
N ILE A 34 -2.68 11.19 9.83
CA ILE A 34 -3.77 10.30 9.44
C ILE A 34 -5.01 10.72 10.17
N LYS A 35 -6.13 10.84 9.48
CA LYS A 35 -7.42 11.01 10.16
C LYS A 35 -8.17 9.68 10.25
N LEU A 36 -8.27 9.09 11.44
CA LEU A 36 -9.13 7.94 11.72
C LEU A 36 -10.46 8.42 12.33
N GLY A 37 -11.50 8.52 11.50
CA GLY A 37 -12.78 9.09 11.91
C GLY A 37 -12.67 10.58 12.29
N LYS A 38 -12.64 10.89 13.60
CA LYS A 38 -12.45 12.26 14.13
C LYS A 38 -11.04 12.51 14.68
N GLU A 39 -10.24 11.47 14.87
CA GLU A 39 -8.92 11.55 15.48
C GLU A 39 -7.87 11.82 14.40
N ILE A 40 -6.92 12.71 14.69
CA ILE A 40 -5.76 12.96 13.83
C ILE A 40 -4.55 12.33 14.52
N ILE A 41 -3.91 11.39 13.84
CA ILE A 41 -2.72 10.67 14.27
C ILE A 41 -1.53 11.26 13.51
N SER A 42 -0.67 11.95 14.23
CA SER A 42 0.48 12.73 13.76
C SER A 42 1.83 12.05 14.03
N SER A 43 1.82 10.94 14.76
CA SER A 43 3.03 10.25 15.19
C SER A 43 2.85 8.72 15.30
N PRO A 44 3.94 7.95 15.21
CA PRO A 44 3.92 6.51 15.50
C PRO A 44 3.43 6.18 16.92
N GLN A 45 3.62 7.08 17.90
CA GLN A 45 3.10 6.90 19.27
C GLN A 45 1.58 7.00 19.33
N GLU A 46 0.99 8.01 18.67
CA GLU A 46 -0.47 8.15 18.60
C GLU A 46 -1.10 7.00 17.82
N LEU A 47 -0.40 6.49 16.78
CA LEU A 47 -0.83 5.31 16.06
C LEU A 47 -0.98 4.12 17.01
N GLU A 48 -0.02 3.92 17.91
CA GLU A 48 0.01 2.83 18.87
C GLU A 48 -1.10 2.89 19.94
N GLU A 49 -1.38 4.08 20.47
CA GLU A 49 -2.47 4.29 21.43
C GLU A 49 -3.84 4.03 20.79
N SER A 50 -4.00 4.41 19.52
CA SER A 50 -5.15 4.05 18.69
C SER A 50 -5.11 2.57 18.27
N PHE A 51 -3.94 1.95 18.11
CA PHE A 51 -3.71 0.53 17.76
C PHE A 51 -3.98 -0.46 18.90
N SER A 52 -4.78 -0.08 19.89
CA SER A 52 -5.42 -1.09 20.74
C SER A 52 -6.17 -2.09 19.84
N ALA A 53 -6.22 -3.36 20.21
CA ALA A 53 -6.82 -4.45 19.42
C ALA A 53 -8.27 -4.17 18.92
N ARG A 54 -8.94 -3.14 19.45
CA ARG A 54 -10.27 -2.68 19.04
C ARG A 54 -10.33 -1.93 17.71
N TYR A 55 -9.23 -1.34 17.21
CA TYR A 55 -9.23 -0.59 15.94
C TYR A 55 -8.84 -1.46 14.74
N LEU A 56 -8.05 -2.52 14.95
CA LEU A 56 -7.71 -3.51 13.92
C LEU A 56 -8.93 -4.23 13.34
N GLU A 57 -10.09 -4.22 14.00
CA GLU A 57 -11.30 -4.81 13.44
C GLU A 57 -12.12 -3.85 12.57
N LYS A 58 -11.82 -2.54 12.58
CA LYS A 58 -12.68 -1.53 11.94
C LYS A 58 -12.16 -0.98 10.62
N ASP A 59 -10.83 -0.84 10.47
CA ASP A 59 -10.25 -0.24 9.25
C ASP A 59 -8.87 -0.86 8.94
N LEU A 60 -8.88 -2.11 8.46
CA LEU A 60 -7.66 -2.80 8.07
C LEU A 60 -7.03 -2.23 6.79
N GLN A 61 -7.82 -1.61 5.91
CA GLN A 61 -7.35 -1.00 4.68
C GLN A 61 -6.52 0.25 4.95
N GLY A 62 -7.06 1.22 5.70
CA GLY A 62 -6.34 2.45 6.04
C GLY A 62 -5.06 2.15 6.81
N ILE A 63 -5.10 1.16 7.71
CA ILE A 63 -3.92 0.67 8.41
C ILE A 63 -2.90 0.05 7.44
N ALA A 64 -3.31 -0.84 6.54
CA ALA A 64 -2.40 -1.48 5.59
C ALA A 64 -1.71 -0.47 4.67
N GLN A 65 -2.48 0.47 4.12
CA GLN A 65 -1.98 1.56 3.27
C GLN A 65 -0.95 2.41 4.01
N LEU A 66 -1.23 2.81 5.24
CA LEU A 66 -0.30 3.54 6.09
C LEU A 66 1.00 2.76 6.30
N MET A 67 0.87 1.50 6.70
CA MET A 67 2.03 0.70 7.08
C MET A 67 2.93 0.43 5.87
N ASN A 68 2.35 0.26 4.68
CA ASN A 68 3.12 0.24 3.43
C ASN A 68 3.92 1.53 3.24
N PHE A 69 3.26 2.68 3.39
CA PHE A 69 3.92 3.98 3.23
C PHE A 69 5.05 4.19 4.24
N ILE A 70 4.87 3.78 5.51
CA ILE A 70 5.92 3.87 6.53
C ILE A 70 7.13 2.99 6.15
N LEU A 71 6.88 1.78 5.62
CA LEU A 71 7.94 0.81 5.34
C LEU A 71 8.70 1.08 4.05
N GLN A 72 8.01 1.52 3.00
CA GLN A 72 8.60 1.63 1.65
C GLN A 72 8.30 2.95 0.93
N GLY A 73 7.60 3.90 1.56
CA GLY A 73 7.22 5.16 0.94
C GLY A 73 6.39 4.95 -0.32
N SER A 74 6.78 5.60 -1.41
CA SER A 74 6.13 5.49 -2.73
C SER A 74 6.77 4.46 -3.66
N ALA A 75 7.64 3.58 -3.16
CA ALA A 75 8.23 2.53 -3.99
C ALA A 75 7.23 1.38 -4.29
N PHE A 76 6.18 1.28 -3.47
CA PHE A 76 5.12 0.30 -3.62
C PHE A 76 3.77 0.98 -3.44
N ASP A 77 2.85 0.69 -4.34
CA ASP A 77 1.47 1.17 -4.29
C ASP A 77 0.59 0.12 -3.60
N PHE A 78 -0.26 0.59 -2.69
CA PHE A 78 -1.22 -0.26 -2.00
C PHE A 78 -2.34 -0.65 -2.95
N ILE A 79 -2.67 -1.95 -3.00
CA ILE A 79 -3.78 -2.46 -3.81
C ILE A 79 -5.03 -2.43 -2.93
N ASP A 80 -5.91 -1.48 -3.19
CA ASP A 80 -7.13 -1.19 -2.42
C ASP A 80 -8.37 -1.93 -2.93
N ASP A 81 -8.44 -2.23 -4.23
CA ASP A 81 -9.44 -3.12 -4.84
C ASP A 81 -8.76 -4.37 -5.43
N ILE A 82 -8.91 -5.49 -4.73
CA ILE A 82 -8.27 -6.75 -5.11
C ILE A 82 -8.90 -7.33 -6.38
N GLU A 83 -10.22 -7.21 -6.56
CA GLU A 83 -10.92 -7.80 -7.70
C GLU A 83 -10.60 -7.04 -8.99
N GLU A 84 -10.60 -5.69 -8.92
CA GLU A 84 -10.20 -4.83 -10.03
C GLU A 84 -8.73 -5.07 -10.41
N TYR A 85 -7.83 -5.13 -9.43
CA TYR A 85 -6.42 -5.41 -9.68
C TYR A 85 -6.21 -6.78 -10.35
N GLN A 86 -6.84 -7.84 -9.85
CA GLN A 86 -6.73 -9.18 -10.44
C GLN A 86 -7.18 -9.20 -11.91
N TYR A 87 -8.26 -8.48 -12.22
CA TYR A 87 -8.81 -8.38 -13.57
C TYR A 87 -7.87 -7.63 -14.52
N ASP A 88 -7.35 -6.47 -14.09
CA ASP A 88 -6.46 -5.66 -14.91
C ASP A 88 -5.08 -6.30 -15.09
N TYR A 89 -4.58 -6.98 -14.06
CA TYR A 89 -3.38 -7.81 -14.14
C TYR A 89 -3.50 -8.88 -15.23
N GLN A 90 -4.58 -9.65 -15.22
CA GLN A 90 -4.82 -10.70 -16.22
C GLN A 90 -4.93 -10.14 -17.64
N LYS A 91 -5.66 -9.03 -17.82
CA LYS A 91 -5.76 -8.34 -19.11
C LYS A 91 -4.41 -7.88 -19.64
N THR A 92 -3.59 -7.30 -18.76
CA THR A 92 -2.26 -6.80 -19.11
C THR A 92 -1.38 -7.95 -19.59
N VAL A 93 -1.33 -9.05 -18.83
CA VAL A 93 -0.58 -10.26 -19.21
C VAL A 93 -1.06 -10.82 -20.54
N GLU A 94 -2.37 -10.97 -20.76
CA GLU A 94 -2.92 -11.46 -22.03
C GLU A 94 -2.57 -10.56 -23.22
N TRP A 95 -2.59 -9.25 -23.01
CA TRP A 95 -2.23 -8.28 -24.04
C TRP A 95 -0.74 -8.36 -24.36
N GLU A 96 0.14 -8.42 -23.36
CA GLU A 96 1.59 -8.53 -23.56
C GLU A 96 1.98 -9.83 -24.30
N LEU A 97 1.32 -10.94 -23.97
CA LEU A 97 1.54 -12.23 -24.66
C LEU A 97 1.13 -12.18 -26.14
N LYS A 98 0.13 -11.38 -26.50
CA LYS A 98 -0.32 -11.19 -27.89
C LYS A 98 0.56 -10.18 -28.65
N ASN A 99 1.12 -9.20 -27.95
CA ASN A 99 1.90 -8.09 -28.51
C ASN A 99 3.37 -8.21 -28.09
N TRP A 100 3.96 -9.36 -28.41
CA TRP A 100 5.29 -9.73 -27.93
C TRP A 100 6.41 -8.82 -28.46
N ASP A 101 6.14 -8.06 -29.52
CA ASP A 101 7.04 -7.13 -30.22
C ASP A 101 6.94 -5.68 -29.71
N SER A 102 6.16 -5.44 -28.66
CA SER A 102 6.05 -4.12 -28.02
C SER A 102 7.40 -3.63 -27.47
N MET A 103 7.67 -2.33 -27.64
CA MET A 103 8.90 -1.70 -27.12
C MET A 103 8.71 -1.28 -25.66
N GLY A 104 9.30 -2.01 -24.73
CA GLY A 104 9.38 -1.65 -23.31
C GLY A 104 9.56 -2.86 -22.39
N PRO A 105 9.92 -2.63 -21.11
CA PRO A 105 9.82 -3.68 -20.09
C PRO A 105 8.36 -4.10 -19.92
N ARG A 106 8.11 -5.40 -19.96
CA ARG A 106 6.78 -6.00 -19.77
C ARG A 106 6.70 -6.65 -18.41
N LEU A 107 5.51 -6.71 -17.83
CA LEU A 107 5.26 -7.46 -16.61
C LEU A 107 5.62 -8.94 -16.79
N SER A 108 5.25 -9.50 -17.94
CA SER A 108 5.58 -10.88 -18.35
C SER A 108 7.07 -11.17 -18.48
N ASP A 109 7.94 -10.15 -18.65
CA ASP A 109 9.40 -10.35 -18.65
C ASP A 109 9.93 -10.78 -17.27
N TYR A 110 9.19 -10.49 -16.20
CA TYR A 110 9.50 -10.89 -14.82
C TYR A 110 8.80 -12.21 -14.40
N GLY A 111 7.99 -12.76 -15.30
CA GLY A 111 7.14 -13.94 -15.10
C GLY A 111 5.69 -13.58 -14.76
N ILE A 112 4.81 -14.57 -14.92
CA ILE A 112 3.36 -14.42 -14.66
C ILE A 112 3.08 -14.90 -13.23
N PHE A 113 2.62 -13.97 -12.39
CA PHE A 113 2.32 -14.20 -10.98
C PHE A 113 0.88 -14.69 -10.79
N ASP A 114 0.69 -15.60 -9.85
CA ASP A 114 -0.63 -16.07 -9.44
C ASP A 114 -1.25 -15.06 -8.45
N VAL A 115 -2.07 -14.18 -9.01
CA VAL A 115 -2.83 -13.17 -8.26
C VAL A 115 -4.12 -13.71 -7.67
N THR A 116 -4.55 -14.94 -8.01
CA THR A 116 -5.87 -15.48 -7.60
C THR A 116 -6.00 -15.71 -6.10
N GLY A 117 -4.87 -15.87 -5.39
CA GLY A 117 -4.82 -16.00 -3.93
C GLY A 117 -4.87 -14.67 -3.16
N MET A 118 -4.91 -13.53 -3.86
CA MET A 118 -5.01 -12.22 -3.23
C MET A 118 -6.36 -12.04 -2.53
N HIS A 119 -6.37 -11.22 -1.49
CA HIS A 119 -7.55 -10.95 -0.68
C HIS A 119 -7.40 -9.61 0.05
N GLU A 120 -8.51 -9.05 0.51
CA GLU A 120 -8.52 -7.84 1.34
C GLU A 120 -7.58 -7.94 2.56
N PRO A 121 -7.05 -6.80 3.06
CA PRO A 121 -6.21 -6.79 4.24
C PRO A 121 -6.83 -7.55 5.42
N LYS A 122 -6.06 -8.47 6.03
CA LYS A 122 -6.54 -9.29 7.14
C LYS A 122 -5.45 -9.58 8.16
N CYS A 123 -5.86 -9.83 9.40
CA CYS A 123 -4.97 -10.35 10.43
C CYS A 123 -4.99 -11.88 10.45
N GLU A 124 -3.82 -12.52 10.28
CA GLU A 124 -3.66 -13.97 10.38
C GLU A 124 -2.44 -14.32 11.23
N LYS A 125 -2.63 -15.17 12.25
CA LYS A 125 -1.53 -15.72 13.09
C LYS A 125 -0.58 -14.66 13.68
N GLY A 126 -1.12 -13.49 14.05
CA GLY A 126 -0.32 -12.39 14.60
C GLY A 126 0.37 -11.53 13.54
N TYR A 127 -0.09 -11.56 12.29
CA TYR A 127 0.39 -10.70 11.22
C TYR A 127 -0.76 -9.99 10.51
N LEU A 128 -0.59 -8.69 10.25
CA LEU A 128 -1.36 -7.97 9.25
C LEU A 128 -0.81 -8.34 7.86
N CYS A 129 -1.65 -8.94 7.03
CA CYS A 129 -1.33 -9.35 5.66
C CYS A 129 -2.14 -8.51 4.66
N PHE A 130 -1.48 -7.98 3.65
CA PHE A 130 -2.10 -7.23 2.55
C PHE A 130 -1.23 -7.32 1.29
N TYR A 131 -1.67 -6.70 0.20
CA TYR A 131 -0.99 -6.75 -1.09
C TYR A 131 -0.65 -5.36 -1.60
N VAL A 132 0.45 -5.30 -2.33
CA VAL A 132 0.99 -4.08 -2.94
C VAL A 132 1.56 -4.43 -4.30
N GLU A 133 1.70 -3.44 -5.17
CA GLU A 133 2.50 -3.56 -6.38
C GLU A 133 3.73 -2.65 -6.31
N ASN A 134 4.80 -3.03 -6.98
CA ASN A 134 5.95 -2.15 -7.13
C ASN A 134 5.64 -1.07 -8.17
N ALA A 135 5.78 0.21 -7.78
CA ALA A 135 5.37 1.35 -8.62
C ALA A 135 6.17 1.48 -9.93
N LEU A 136 7.35 0.86 -10.04
CA LEU A 136 8.21 0.95 -11.22
C LEU A 136 7.94 -0.16 -12.23
N ASN A 137 7.68 -1.39 -11.77
CA ASN A 137 7.59 -2.56 -12.63
C ASN A 137 6.29 -3.37 -12.51
N HIS A 138 5.32 -2.87 -11.71
CA HIS A 138 4.00 -3.45 -11.52
C HIS A 138 4.00 -4.91 -11.01
N ILE A 139 5.11 -5.36 -10.43
CA ILE A 139 5.18 -6.70 -9.85
C ILE A 139 4.40 -6.73 -8.53
N PRO A 140 3.46 -7.68 -8.35
CA PRO A 140 2.70 -7.81 -7.11
C PRO A 140 3.49 -8.49 -6.00
N TYR A 141 3.30 -8.02 -4.76
CA TYR A 141 3.89 -8.57 -3.54
C TYR A 141 2.82 -8.75 -2.47
N LYS A 142 3.00 -9.80 -1.67
CA LYS A 142 2.35 -9.95 -0.37
C LYS A 142 3.19 -9.27 0.69
N VAL A 143 2.57 -8.41 1.49
CA VAL A 143 3.19 -7.79 2.66
C VAL A 143 2.68 -8.48 3.92
N SER A 144 3.58 -8.72 4.88
CA SER A 144 3.24 -9.29 6.18
C SER A 144 3.95 -8.51 7.28
N ILE A 145 3.18 -7.95 8.21
CA ILE A 145 3.68 -7.11 9.31
C ILE A 145 3.25 -7.72 10.63
N ARG A 146 4.19 -7.87 11.56
CA ARG A 146 3.89 -8.44 12.87
C ARG A 146 2.98 -7.51 13.67
N VAL A 147 1.93 -8.07 14.26
CA VAL A 147 1.01 -7.39 15.18
C VAL A 147 0.98 -8.08 16.56
N PRO A 148 0.88 -7.32 17.68
CA PRO A 148 0.86 -5.86 17.75
C PRO A 148 2.20 -5.25 17.33
N ILE A 149 2.14 -4.02 16.80
CA ILE A 149 3.32 -3.29 16.31
C ILE A 149 4.22 -2.92 17.51
N ASN A 150 5.54 -3.09 17.36
CA ASN A 150 6.49 -2.66 18.37
C ASN A 150 6.85 -1.16 18.16
N ARG A 151 6.75 -0.37 19.24
CA ARG A 151 7.11 1.06 19.31
C ARG A 151 8.46 1.39 18.70
N ASP A 152 9.45 0.56 18.98
CA ASP A 152 10.83 0.83 18.63
C ASP A 152 11.17 0.37 17.21
N LYS A 153 10.33 -0.51 16.64
CA LYS A 153 10.62 -1.14 15.36
C LYS A 153 9.36 -1.66 14.66
N VAL A 154 9.08 -1.12 13.48
CA VAL A 154 8.13 -1.70 12.54
C VAL A 154 8.90 -2.56 11.55
N GLU A 155 8.53 -3.84 11.44
CA GLU A 155 9.11 -4.76 10.46
C GLU A 155 7.99 -5.34 9.59
N GLY A 156 8.17 -5.24 8.27
CA GLY A 156 7.34 -5.90 7.28
C GLY A 156 8.18 -6.75 6.34
N THR A 157 7.63 -7.88 5.91
CA THR A 157 8.22 -8.72 4.87
C THR A 157 7.44 -8.51 3.58
N TYR A 158 8.15 -8.23 2.49
CA TYR A 158 7.61 -8.13 1.13
C TYR A 158 8.00 -9.41 0.40
N GLN A 159 7.02 -10.22 0.05
CA GLN A 159 7.21 -11.52 -0.58
C GLN A 159 6.58 -11.51 -1.98
N LEU A 160 7.36 -11.89 -2.98
CA LEU A 160 6.82 -12.13 -4.33
C LEU A 160 5.71 -13.18 -4.28
N LEU A 161 4.68 -12.97 -5.07
CA LEU A 161 3.65 -13.98 -5.29
C LEU A 161 4.24 -15.20 -6.03
N PRO A 162 3.66 -16.40 -5.86
CA PRO A 162 4.09 -17.56 -6.63
C PRO A 162 3.83 -17.35 -8.13
N TYR A 163 4.63 -18.00 -8.97
CA TYR A 163 4.37 -18.03 -10.42
C TYR A 163 3.23 -18.99 -10.75
N THR A 164 2.45 -18.68 -11.78
CA THR A 164 1.39 -19.58 -12.28
C THR A 164 1.93 -20.86 -12.93
N GLY A 165 3.25 -20.96 -13.14
CA GLY A 165 3.90 -22.10 -13.78
C GLY A 165 3.63 -22.19 -15.29
N MET A 166 3.06 -21.14 -15.90
CA MET A 166 2.99 -21.06 -17.36
C MET A 166 4.41 -20.90 -17.92
N GLU A 167 4.94 -21.96 -18.51
CA GLU A 167 6.17 -21.90 -19.29
C GLU A 167 5.97 -20.92 -20.46
N MET A 168 6.82 -19.90 -20.55
CA MET A 168 6.90 -19.08 -21.75
C MET A 168 7.40 -19.98 -22.88
N LYS A 169 6.49 -20.36 -23.77
CA LYS A 169 6.87 -20.99 -25.04
C LYS A 169 7.58 -19.93 -25.88
N ASN A 170 8.92 -19.95 -25.81
CA ASN A 170 9.79 -19.25 -26.74
C ASN A 170 9.57 -19.75 -28.17
#